data_AF-A0AAU3QYQ9-F1
#
_entry.id   AF-A0AAU3QYQ9-F1
#
_cell.length_a   1.000
_cell.length_b   1.000
_cell.length_c   1.000
_cell.angle_alpha   90.00
_cell.angle_beta   90.00
_cell.angle_gamma   90.00
#
_symmetry.space_group_name_H-M   'P 1'
#
loop_
_entity.id
_entity.type
_entity.pdbx_description
1 polymer ?
#
loop_
_entity_poly.entity_id
_entity_poly.type
_entity_poly.pdbx_seq_one_letter_code
_entity_poly.pdbx_strand_id
1 'polypeptide(L)' 'MRKHGALLSLGVAAMAAIGLSAPSAQAADWTYIGLYASKSRCVDAGQQYQREGWSEWKCTNKPGTGEYWLYTR' A
#
# COMPACT_ATOMS: atom_id res chain seq x y z
N MET A 1 16.01 45.00 -46.99
CA MET A 1 16.99 43.88 -47.03
C MET A 1 17.42 43.50 -45.61
N ARG A 2 17.01 42.33 -45.12
CA ARG A 2 17.78 41.48 -44.19
C ARG A 2 17.06 40.15 -44.07
N LYS A 3 17.86 39.09 -44.12
CA LYS A 3 17.56 37.80 -44.75
C LYS A 3 16.90 36.84 -43.77
N HIS A 4 15.99 36.02 -44.28
CA HIS A 4 15.44 34.85 -43.59
C HIS A 4 16.56 33.85 -43.29
N GLY A 5 16.76 33.52 -42.01
CA GLY A 5 17.64 32.46 -41.55
C GLY A 5 16.81 31.34 -40.96
N ALA A 6 16.52 30.33 -41.78
CA ALA A 6 15.99 29.05 -41.31
C ALA A 6 17.12 28.28 -40.63
N LEU A 7 16.93 27.91 -39.36
CA LEU A 7 17.75 26.89 -38.70
C LEU A 7 16.82 25.84 -38.10
N LEU A 8 16.58 24.82 -38.93
CA LEU A 8 16.06 23.52 -38.56
C LEU A 8 16.93 22.94 -37.45
N SER A 9 16.35 22.74 -36.27
CA SER A 9 16.97 21.98 -35.18
C SER A 9 16.07 20.79 -34.86
N LEU A 10 16.18 19.74 -35.68
CA LEU A 10 15.67 18.40 -35.40
C LEU A 10 16.45 17.84 -34.20
N GLY A 11 15.91 18.02 -32.99
CA GLY A 11 16.42 17.42 -31.76
C GLY A 11 15.42 16.41 -31.22
N VAL A 12 15.39 15.21 -31.79
CA VAL A 12 14.67 14.06 -31.22
C VAL A 12 15.46 13.61 -29.99
N ALA A 13 15.08 14.11 -28.81
CA ALA A 13 15.51 13.53 -27.54
C ALA A 13 14.44 12.51 -27.11
N ALA A 14 14.55 11.29 -27.62
CA ALA A 14 13.84 10.15 -27.07
C ALA A 14 14.37 9.92 -25.64
N MET A 15 13.68 10.47 -24.63
CA MET A 15 14.02 10.18 -23.25
C MET A 15 13.71 8.70 -23.00
N ALA A 16 14.79 7.96 -22.74
CA ALA A 16 14.77 6.56 -22.35
C ALA A 16 13.70 6.35 -21.28
N ALA A 17 12.81 5.39 -21.54
CA ALA A 17 11.90 4.85 -20.54
C ALA A 17 12.74 4.38 -19.36
N ILE A 18 12.79 5.20 -18.31
CA ILE A 18 13.31 4.81 -17.01
C ILE A 18 12.37 3.70 -16.58
N GLY A 19 12.87 2.46 -16.61
CA GLY A 19 12.14 1.29 -16.18
C GLY A 19 11.61 1.55 -14.78
N LEU A 20 10.32 1.91 -14.71
CA LEU A 20 9.55 1.91 -13.48
C LEU A 20 9.57 0.44 -13.05
N SER A 21 10.52 0.11 -12.18
CA SER A 21 10.40 -1.05 -11.32
C SER A 21 9.19 -0.74 -10.46
N ALA A 22 8.01 -1.08 -10.99
CA ALA A 22 6.79 -1.06 -10.23
C ALA A 22 7.10 -1.85 -8.95
N PRO A 23 6.87 -1.29 -7.76
CA PRO A 23 6.93 -2.10 -6.57
C PRO A 23 5.99 -3.27 -6.83
N SER A 24 6.55 -4.48 -6.90
CA SER A 24 5.72 -5.67 -6.92
C SER A 24 4.88 -5.56 -5.67
N ALA A 25 3.55 -5.48 -5.81
CA ALA A 25 2.67 -5.57 -4.67
C ALA A 25 2.88 -6.99 -4.13
N GLN A 26 3.82 -7.17 -3.20
CA GLN A 26 3.90 -8.40 -2.44
C GLN A 26 2.56 -8.50 -1.74
N ALA A 27 1.79 -9.53 -2.05
CA ALA A 27 0.58 -9.83 -1.31
C ALA A 27 1.00 -9.99 0.15
N ALA A 28 0.73 -8.98 0.97
CA ALA A 28 1.09 -9.00 2.38
C ALA A 28 0.27 -10.13 3.01
N ASP A 29 0.97 -11.18 3.45
CA ASP A 29 0.37 -12.23 4.25
C ASP A 29 -0.17 -11.61 5.55
N TRP A 30 -1.28 -12.18 6.04
CA TRP A 30 -1.89 -11.73 7.27
C TRP A 30 -0.93 -11.92 8.44
N THR A 31 -0.56 -10.82 9.10
CA THR A 31 0.29 -10.83 10.28
C THR A 31 -0.58 -10.91 11.53
N TYR A 32 -0.31 -11.89 12.40
CA TYR A 32 -0.96 -11.99 13.70
C TYR A 32 -0.44 -10.91 14.64
N ILE A 33 -1.36 -10.12 15.21
CA ILE A 33 -1.01 -9.00 16.10
C ILE A 33 -1.24 -9.35 17.57
N GLY A 34 -2.38 -9.98 17.90
CA GLY A 34 -2.72 -10.23 19.29
C GLY A 34 -4.10 -10.82 19.52
N LEU A 35 -4.37 -11.12 20.80
CA LEU A 35 -5.60 -11.73 21.28
C LEU A 35 -6.38 -10.76 22.18
N TYR A 36 -7.67 -10.61 21.92
CA TYR A 36 -8.53 -9.65 22.59
C TYR A 36 -9.74 -10.34 23.22
N ALA A 37 -10.05 -9.99 24.47
CA ALA A 37 -11.16 -10.59 25.23
C ALA A 37 -12.56 -10.28 24.67
N SER A 38 -12.70 -9.28 23.78
CA SER A 38 -13.98 -8.94 23.18
C SER A 38 -13.81 -8.44 21.74
N LYS A 39 -14.87 -8.63 20.93
CA LYS A 39 -14.92 -8.13 19.54
C LYS A 39 -14.67 -6.63 19.46
N SER A 40 -15.26 -5.86 20.38
CA SER A 40 -15.12 -4.40 20.43
C SER A 40 -13.68 -3.97 20.61
N ARG A 41 -12.92 -4.61 21.52
CA ARG A 41 -11.49 -4.30 21.71
C ARG A 41 -10.65 -4.67 20.50
N CYS A 42 -10.94 -5.80 19.86
CA CYS A 42 -10.24 -6.20 18.64
C CYS A 42 -10.48 -5.18 17.49
N VAL A 43 -11.72 -4.71 17.33
CA VAL A 43 -12.09 -3.72 16.31
C VAL A 43 -11.41 -2.37 16.56
N ASP A 44 -11.42 -1.89 17.80
CA ASP A 44 -10.78 -0.62 18.18
C ASP A 44 -9.27 -0.65 17.84
N ALA A 45 -8.59 -1.74 18.21
CA ALA A 45 -7.19 -1.96 17.86
C ALA A 45 -6.98 -2.05 16.33
N GLY A 46 -7.83 -2.78 15.60
CA GLY A 46 -7.73 -2.88 14.14
C GLY A 46 -7.89 -1.52 13.43
N GLN A 47 -8.83 -0.69 13.89
CA GLN A 47 -8.99 0.67 13.36
C GLN A 47 -7.78 1.56 13.65
N GLN A 48 -7.08 1.37 14.76
CA GLN A 48 -5.83 2.06 15.05
C GLN A 48 -4.76 1.70 14.01
N TYR A 49 -4.58 0.42 13.68
CA TYR A 49 -3.67 0.01 12.61
C TYR A 49 -4.05 0.60 11.24
N GLN A 50 -5.33 0.68 10.93
CA GLN A 50 -5.78 1.36 9.72
C GLN A 50 -5.38 2.85 9.69
N ARG A 51 -5.43 3.55 10.83
CA ARG A 51 -4.97 4.93 10.96
C ARG A 51 -3.44 5.07 10.85
N GLU A 52 -2.70 4.01 11.15
CA GLU A 52 -1.24 3.95 11.03
C GLU A 52 -0.75 3.58 9.62
N GLY A 53 -1.67 3.29 8.70
CA GLY A 53 -1.36 3.03 7.30
C GLY A 53 -1.36 1.57 6.89
N TRP A 54 -1.85 0.67 7.74
CA TRP A 54 -2.10 -0.72 7.36
C TRP A 54 -3.27 -0.79 6.38
N SER A 55 -3.14 -1.65 5.36
CA SER A 55 -4.08 -1.72 4.25
C SER A 55 -5.41 -2.37 4.67
N GLU A 56 -5.32 -3.45 5.45
CA GLU A 56 -6.48 -4.19 5.93
C GLU A 56 -6.24 -4.76 7.32
N TRP A 57 -7.33 -4.96 8.06
CA TRP A 57 -7.33 -5.65 9.35
C TRP A 57 -8.56 -6.53 9.47
N LYS A 58 -8.46 -7.58 10.29
CA LYS A 58 -9.61 -8.46 10.60
C LYS A 58 -9.55 -9.00 12.01
N CYS A 59 -10.73 -9.22 12.57
CA CYS A 59 -10.94 -9.90 13.84
C CYS A 59 -11.54 -11.28 13.61
N THR A 60 -10.88 -12.33 14.07
CA THR A 60 -11.36 -13.72 13.95
C THR A 60 -11.65 -14.28 15.33
N ASN A 61 -12.83 -14.86 15.53
CA ASN A 61 -13.16 -15.50 16.81
C ASN A 61 -12.25 -16.71 17.03
N LYS A 62 -11.65 -16.80 18.23
CA LYS A 62 -10.85 -17.94 18.67
C LYS A 62 -11.79 -19.02 19.22
N PRO A 63 -11.89 -20.19 18.56
CA PRO A 63 -12.80 -21.25 18.97
C PRO A 63 -12.59 -21.66 20.44
N GLY A 64 -13.69 -21.88 21.14
CA GLY A 64 -13.67 -22.41 22.52
C GLY A 64 -13.31 -21.41 23.62
N THR A 65 -13.03 -20.13 23.30
CA THR A 65 -12.60 -19.14 24.32
C THR A 65 -13.38 -17.83 24.33
N GLY A 66 -14.11 -17.50 23.26
CA GLY A 66 -14.81 -16.21 23.15
C GLY A 66 -13.89 -15.01 22.88
N GLU A 67 -12.58 -15.25 22.80
CA GLU A 67 -11.56 -14.27 22.46
C GLU A 67 -11.51 -14.04 20.94
N TYR A 68 -10.81 -12.97 20.52
CA TYR A 68 -10.68 -12.58 19.11
C TYR A 68 -9.21 -12.35 18.75
N TRP A 69 -8.74 -13.02 17.71
CA TRP A 69 -7.44 -12.76 17.10
C TRP A 69 -7.54 -11.54 16.17
N LEU A 70 -6.58 -10.62 16.30
CA LEU A 70 -6.38 -9.54 15.35
C LEU A 70 -5.30 -9.92 14.34
N TYR A 71 -5.60 -9.71 13.06
CA TYR A 71 -4.64 -9.78 11.97
C TYR A 71 -4.62 -8.49 11.18
N THR A 72 -3.45 -8.10 10.66
CA THR A 72 -3.27 -6.95 9.77
C THR A 72 -2.49 -7.34 8.52
N ARG A 73 -2.58 -6.53 7.47
CA ARG A 73 -1.72 -6.58 6.28
C ARG A 73 -1.59 -5.23 5.61
#